data_AF-A0A3S3QPH1-F1
#
_entry.id   AF-A0A3S3QPH1-F1
#
_cell.length_a   1.000
_cell.length_b   1.000
_cell.length_c   1.000
_cell.angle_alpha   90.00
_cell.angle_beta   90.00
_cell.angle_gamma   90.00
#
_symmetry.space_group_name_H-M   'P 1'
#
loop_
_entity.id
_entity.type
_entity.pdbx_description
1 polymer ?
#
loop_
_entity_poly.entity_id
_entity_poly.type
_entity_poly.pdbx_seq_one_letter_code
_entity_poly.pdbx_strand_id
1 'polypeptide(L)'
;MSKPVLGYWDLRGIASPIRFLLNFADVDFEDKRYKYGPAPDFDKNEWLNEKLSLGLDFPNLPYYIDGDVKLTQSNAILRYLARKYKLGGETEEEFIRLDLAEQQLFDLRLQLIRVVYDVAGYEKAREDYLKELPDKLQLLSNFLGDRKFILGDKITYVDFLLYDLLDFNRLFEASSLDNFTNLKEYCDRFEALPAIDKYMKSGKYSRLPLFGPMAAFGGQKE
;
A
#
# COMPACT_ATOMS: atom_id res chain seq x y z
N MET A 1 7.57 9.18 25.53
CA MET A 1 7.80 8.00 24.68
C MET A 1 8.38 8.49 23.36
N SER A 2 9.38 7.79 22.80
CA SER A 2 9.92 8.13 21.48
C SER A 2 8.84 7.98 20.41
N LYS A 3 8.90 8.80 19.36
CA LYS A 3 7.99 8.66 18.20
C LYS A 3 8.23 7.29 17.55
N PRO A 4 7.17 6.60 17.08
CA PRO A 4 7.35 5.41 16.26
C PRO A 4 8.09 5.73 14.96
N VAL A 5 8.80 4.76 14.40
CA VAL A 5 9.55 4.89 13.14
C VAL A 5 9.00 3.91 12.12
N LEU A 6 8.59 4.41 10.96
CA LEU A 6 8.31 3.62 9.77
C LEU A 6 9.50 3.73 8.82
N GLY A 7 10.20 2.61 8.58
CA GLY A 7 11.31 2.57 7.64
C GLY A 7 10.91 1.96 6.30
N TYR A 8 11.18 2.65 5.20
CA TYR A 8 10.98 2.13 3.84
C TYR A 8 11.85 2.88 2.83
N TRP A 9 11.86 2.42 1.57
CA TRP A 9 12.46 3.18 0.48
C TRP A 9 11.76 4.55 0.29
N ASP A 10 12.48 5.54 -0.26
CA ASP A 10 11.93 6.85 -0.68
C ASP A 10 11.08 6.74 -1.96
N LEU A 11 10.03 5.94 -1.85
CA LEU A 11 9.02 5.68 -2.87
C LEU A 11 7.72 5.30 -2.17
N ARG A 12 6.62 5.26 -2.92
CA ARG A 12 5.29 4.90 -2.42
C ARG A 12 5.25 3.43 -1.97
N GLY A 13 5.35 2.50 -2.92
CA GLY A 13 5.48 1.05 -2.72
C GLY A 13 4.57 0.45 -1.63
N ILE A 14 5.02 -0.65 -1.01
CA ILE A 14 4.19 -1.40 -0.07
C ILE A 14 4.02 -0.74 1.31
N ALA A 15 4.71 0.39 1.57
CA ALA A 15 4.54 1.19 2.78
C ALA A 15 3.41 2.22 2.67
N SER A 16 2.88 2.46 1.48
CA SER A 16 1.81 3.44 1.22
C SER A 16 0.55 3.22 2.09
N PRO A 17 -0.01 2.01 2.19
CA PRO A 17 -1.15 1.75 3.08
C PRO A 17 -0.83 2.04 4.56
N ILE A 18 0.41 1.78 5.00
CA ILE A 18 0.85 2.04 6.37
C ILE A 18 0.90 3.55 6.64
N ARG A 19 1.44 4.33 5.69
CA ARG A 19 1.48 5.80 5.79
C ARG A 19 0.07 6.39 5.84
N PHE A 20 -0.85 5.93 5.00
CA PHE A 20 -2.24 6.38 5.06
C PHE A 20 -2.89 6.04 6.41
N LEU A 21 -2.70 4.82 6.92
CA LEU A 21 -3.26 4.41 8.21
C LEU A 21 -2.72 5.26 9.36
N LEU A 22 -1.40 5.48 9.43
CA LEU A 22 -0.77 6.31 10.45
C LEU A 22 -1.29 7.75 10.44
N ASN A 23 -1.46 8.35 9.25
CA ASN A 23 -2.03 9.70 9.14
C ASN A 23 -3.53 9.72 9.45
N PHE A 24 -4.28 8.69 9.08
CA PHE A 24 -5.69 8.55 9.43
C PHE A 24 -5.90 8.48 10.94
N ALA A 25 -5.01 7.76 11.64
CA ALA A 25 -5.01 7.63 13.10
C ALA A 25 -4.30 8.79 13.83
N ASP A 26 -3.95 9.87 13.11
CA ASP A 26 -3.26 11.07 13.64
C ASP A 26 -2.00 10.75 14.47
N VAL A 27 -1.22 9.77 14.01
CA VAL A 27 0.02 9.35 14.68
C VAL A 27 1.15 10.27 14.28
N ASP A 28 1.85 10.83 15.28
CA ASP A 28 3.13 11.52 15.06
C ASP A 28 4.28 10.50 14.99
N PHE A 29 4.76 10.22 13.78
CA PHE A 29 5.79 9.22 13.50
C PHE A 29 6.93 9.79 12.65
N GLU A 30 8.10 9.14 12.72
CA GLU A 30 9.21 9.35 11.80
C GLU A 30 9.05 8.45 10.56
N ASP A 31 8.96 9.05 9.36
CA ASP A 31 9.01 8.33 8.08
C ASP A 31 10.47 8.26 7.62
N LYS A 32 11.19 7.23 8.03
CA LYS A 32 12.59 7.01 7.66
C LYS A 32 12.66 6.46 6.24
N ARG A 33 13.17 7.29 5.33
CA ARG A 33 13.21 7.00 3.89
C ARG A 33 14.62 6.74 3.39
N TYR A 34 14.88 5.50 3.00
CA TYR A 34 16.15 5.07 2.40
C TYR A 34 16.17 5.39 0.91
N LYS A 35 17.28 5.92 0.42
CA LYS A 35 17.48 6.25 -1.00
C LYS A 35 18.30 5.19 -1.70
N TYR A 36 18.06 5.08 -3.00
CA TYR A 36 18.97 4.39 -3.91
C TYR A 36 20.13 5.33 -4.24
N GLY A 37 21.32 4.76 -4.46
CA GLY A 37 22.44 5.48 -5.06
C GLY A 37 22.16 5.96 -6.50
N PRO A 38 23.12 6.67 -7.11
CA PRO A 38 22.97 7.16 -8.47
C PRO A 38 22.88 6.03 -9.51
N ALA A 39 22.25 6.33 -10.64
CA ALA A 39 22.27 5.47 -11.82
C ALA A 39 23.71 5.30 -12.36
N PRO A 40 24.04 4.17 -13.00
CA PRO A 40 23.17 3.00 -13.26
C PRO A 40 23.15 1.98 -12.11
N ASP A 41 23.96 2.19 -11.07
CA ASP A 41 24.21 1.16 -10.05
C ASP A 41 23.07 1.04 -9.04
N PHE A 42 22.40 2.16 -8.72
CA PHE A 42 21.29 2.22 -7.77
C PHE A 42 21.56 1.43 -6.48
N ASP A 43 22.74 1.65 -5.89
CA ASP A 43 23.16 0.92 -4.71
C ASP A 43 22.18 1.13 -3.54
N LYS A 44 22.15 0.16 -2.63
CA LYS A 44 21.19 0.09 -1.53
C LYS A 44 21.86 0.37 -0.19
N ASN A 45 23.03 1.01 -0.20
CA ASN A 45 23.92 1.05 0.97
C ASN A 45 23.31 1.77 2.17
N GLU A 46 22.50 2.83 1.96
CA GLU A 46 21.79 3.50 3.06
C GLU A 46 20.98 2.51 3.91
N TRP A 47 20.30 1.55 3.27
CA TRP A 47 19.58 0.50 3.97
C TRP A 47 20.50 -0.62 4.45
N LEU A 48 21.37 -1.12 3.57
CA LEU A 48 22.21 -2.30 3.87
C LEU A 48 23.12 -2.08 5.07
N ASN A 49 23.59 -0.84 5.29
CA ASN A 49 24.45 -0.49 6.42
C ASN A 49 23.71 -0.49 7.77
N GLU A 50 22.39 -0.27 7.78
CA GLU A 50 21.58 -0.25 9.01
C GLU A 50 20.78 -1.53 9.24
N LYS A 51 20.58 -2.35 8.19
CA LYS A 51 19.67 -3.49 8.18
C LYS A 51 19.79 -4.39 9.41
N LEU A 52 21.02 -4.70 9.84
CA LEU A 52 21.28 -5.64 10.94
C LEU A 52 21.37 -4.96 12.32
N SER A 53 21.44 -3.62 12.40
CA SER A 53 21.60 -2.89 13.67
C SER A 53 20.27 -2.52 14.34
N LEU A 54 19.13 -2.73 13.68
CA LEU A 54 17.81 -2.32 14.18
C LEU A 54 17.21 -3.31 15.21
N GLY A 55 17.77 -4.51 15.33
CA GLY A 55 17.26 -5.57 16.19
C GLY A 55 15.88 -6.08 15.74
N LEU A 56 15.69 -6.22 14.43
CA LEU A 56 14.52 -6.84 13.81
C LEU A 56 14.72 -8.37 13.75
N ASP A 57 13.68 -9.16 14.05
CA ASP A 57 13.76 -10.63 13.95
C ASP A 57 14.01 -11.10 12.51
N PHE A 58 13.30 -10.47 11.55
CA PHE A 58 13.45 -10.70 10.12
C PHE A 58 13.75 -9.38 9.40
N PRO A 59 15.01 -8.93 9.34
CA PRO A 59 15.37 -7.62 8.79
C PRO A 59 14.91 -7.43 7.33
N ASN A 60 13.95 -6.54 7.13
CA ASN A 60 13.35 -6.25 5.84
C ASN A 60 12.70 -4.85 5.81
N LEU A 61 12.32 -4.39 4.62
CA LEU A 61 11.53 -3.18 4.42
C LEU A 61 10.13 -3.54 3.88
N PRO A 62 9.05 -2.90 4.38
CA PRO A 62 9.04 -1.92 5.46
C PRO A 62 9.27 -2.57 6.83
N TYR A 63 9.77 -1.76 7.76
CA TYR A 63 9.75 -2.06 9.19
C TYR A 63 9.00 -0.98 9.96
N TYR A 64 8.49 -1.34 11.14
CA TYR A 64 7.89 -0.41 12.09
C TYR A 64 8.44 -0.65 13.49
N ILE A 65 8.93 0.40 14.15
CA ILE A 65 9.47 0.36 15.51
C ILE A 65 8.66 1.30 16.39
N ASP A 66 8.13 0.79 17.49
CA ASP A 66 7.27 1.50 18.45
C ASP A 66 7.59 1.02 19.87
N GLY A 67 8.57 1.66 20.50
CA GLY A 67 9.17 1.18 21.74
C GLY A 67 9.82 -0.19 21.56
N ASP A 68 9.37 -1.17 22.33
CA ASP A 68 9.85 -2.56 22.26
C ASP A 68 9.23 -3.35 21.09
N VAL A 69 8.16 -2.84 20.46
CA VAL A 69 7.55 -3.49 19.31
C VAL A 69 8.37 -3.21 18.07
N LYS A 70 8.90 -4.27 17.44
CA LYS A 70 9.73 -4.21 16.23
C LYS A 70 9.21 -5.19 15.20
N LEU A 71 8.61 -4.68 14.13
CA LEU A 71 7.90 -5.49 13.14
C LEU A 71 8.49 -5.27 11.74
N THR A 72 8.51 -6.33 10.96
CA THR A 72 8.62 -6.29 9.50
C THR A 72 7.38 -6.95 8.88
N GLN A 73 7.30 -6.98 7.55
CA GLN A 73 6.11 -7.40 6.77
C GLN A 73 4.97 -6.38 6.81
N SER A 74 4.59 -5.85 5.64
CA SER A 74 3.61 -4.77 5.54
C SER A 74 2.25 -5.13 6.17
N ASN A 75 1.76 -6.35 5.94
CA ASN A 75 0.47 -6.79 6.49
C ASN A 75 0.54 -7.01 8.01
N ALA A 76 1.65 -7.52 8.54
CA ALA A 76 1.83 -7.66 9.99
C ALA A 76 1.85 -6.29 10.69
N ILE A 77 2.53 -5.31 10.10
CA ILE A 77 2.54 -3.92 10.57
C ILE A 77 1.12 -3.33 10.54
N LEU A 78 0.40 -3.45 9.41
CA LEU A 78 -0.98 -2.98 9.29
C LEU A 78 -1.90 -3.62 10.33
N ARG A 79 -1.83 -4.94 10.52
CA ARG A 79 -2.63 -5.66 11.54
C ARG A 79 -2.30 -5.20 12.97
N TYR A 80 -1.03 -4.91 13.28
CA TYR A 80 -0.65 -4.34 14.58
C TYR A 80 -1.28 -2.96 14.79
N LEU A 81 -1.15 -2.07 13.80
CA LEU A 81 -1.73 -0.72 13.86
C LEU A 81 -3.26 -0.77 13.91
N ALA A 82 -3.87 -1.71 13.18
CA ALA A 82 -5.31 -1.95 13.20
C ALA A 82 -5.81 -2.28 14.60
N ARG A 83 -5.12 -3.18 15.32
CA ARG A 83 -5.45 -3.50 16.72
C ARG A 83 -5.22 -2.30 17.63
N LYS A 84 -4.09 -1.61 17.49
CA LYS A 84 -3.72 -0.45 18.32
C LYS A 84 -4.72 0.71 18.21
N TYR A 85 -5.24 0.97 17.01
CA TYR A 85 -6.12 2.10 16.72
C TYR A 85 -7.58 1.70 16.44
N LYS A 86 -7.96 0.44 16.74
CA LYS A 86 -9.33 -0.09 16.57
C LYS A 86 -9.86 -0.02 15.12
N LEU A 87 -8.97 -0.20 14.14
CA LEU A 87 -9.25 -0.26 12.69
C LEU A 87 -9.29 -1.70 12.16
N GLY A 88 -9.63 -2.67 13.02
CA GLY A 88 -9.82 -4.08 12.66
C GLY A 88 -11.28 -4.53 12.85
N GLY A 89 -11.51 -5.82 12.58
CA GLY A 89 -12.77 -6.49 12.90
C GLY A 89 -12.95 -6.69 14.41
N GLU A 90 -14.19 -6.89 14.82
CA GLU A 90 -14.62 -7.11 16.21
C GLU A 90 -15.37 -8.44 16.37
N THR A 91 -15.90 -8.99 15.28
CA THR A 91 -16.59 -10.29 15.26
C THR A 91 -15.87 -11.26 14.33
N GLU A 92 -16.13 -12.56 14.50
CA GLU A 92 -15.57 -13.60 13.62
C GLU A 92 -15.95 -13.38 12.15
N GLU A 93 -17.19 -12.94 11.88
CA GLU A 93 -17.64 -12.62 10.53
C GLU A 93 -16.83 -11.48 9.91
N GLU A 94 -16.54 -10.44 10.70
CA GLU A 94 -15.70 -9.33 10.25
C GLU A 94 -14.25 -9.77 10.03
N PHE A 95 -13.69 -10.62 10.89
CA PHE A 95 -12.35 -11.16 10.71
C PHE A 95 -12.25 -12.00 9.44
N ILE A 96 -13.18 -12.93 9.20
CA ILE A 96 -13.23 -13.74 7.97
C ILE A 96 -13.22 -12.84 6.73
N ARG A 97 -14.05 -11.79 6.75
CA ARG A 97 -14.18 -10.87 5.61
C ARG A 97 -12.90 -10.05 5.39
N LEU A 98 -12.29 -9.55 6.46
CA LEU A 98 -11.03 -8.81 6.37
C LEU A 98 -9.87 -9.70 5.93
N ASP A 99 -9.77 -10.91 6.45
CA ASP A 99 -8.69 -11.84 6.13
C ASP A 99 -8.75 -12.27 4.66
N LEU A 100 -9.94 -12.62 4.17
CA LEU A 100 -10.14 -12.96 2.76
C LEU A 100 -9.77 -11.79 1.84
N ALA A 101 -10.24 -10.58 2.16
CA ALA A 101 -9.96 -9.39 1.38
C ALA A 101 -8.46 -9.03 1.42
N GLU A 102 -7.82 -9.10 2.58
CA GLU A 102 -6.38 -8.81 2.71
C GLU A 102 -5.54 -9.74 1.83
N GLN A 103 -5.83 -11.05 1.86
CA GLN A 103 -5.09 -12.04 1.07
C GLN A 103 -5.33 -11.85 -0.44
N GLN A 104 -6.58 -11.60 -0.86
CA GLN A 104 -6.89 -11.32 -2.26
C GLN A 104 -6.17 -10.06 -2.77
N LEU A 105 -6.12 -9.00 -1.97
CA LEU A 105 -5.43 -7.75 -2.32
C LEU A 105 -3.91 -7.93 -2.36
N PHE A 106 -3.36 -8.78 -1.49
CA PHE A 106 -1.95 -9.15 -1.50
C PHE A 106 -1.57 -9.87 -2.80
N ASP A 107 -2.36 -10.86 -3.23
CA ASP A 107 -2.12 -11.59 -4.49
C ASP A 107 -2.17 -10.68 -5.71
N LEU A 108 -3.17 -9.79 -5.79
CA LEU A 108 -3.30 -8.82 -6.88
C LEU A 108 -2.11 -7.85 -6.91
N ARG A 109 -1.65 -7.40 -5.75
CA ARG A 109 -0.44 -6.56 -5.65
C ARG A 109 0.81 -7.31 -6.09
N LEU A 110 0.97 -8.59 -5.71
CA LEU A 110 2.12 -9.39 -6.15
C LEU A 110 2.11 -9.60 -7.66
N GLN A 111 0.96 -9.84 -8.27
CA GLN A 111 0.86 -9.95 -9.72
C GLN A 111 1.32 -8.67 -10.42
N LEU A 112 0.83 -7.54 -9.96
CA LEU A 112 1.19 -6.22 -10.46
C LEU A 112 2.69 -5.94 -10.32
N ILE A 113 3.29 -6.26 -9.17
CA ILE A 113 4.74 -6.17 -8.96
C ILE A 113 5.49 -7.03 -9.99
N ARG A 114 5.03 -8.26 -10.27
CA ARG A 114 5.67 -9.12 -11.28
C ARG A 114 5.64 -8.49 -12.67
N VAL A 115 4.54 -7.85 -13.05
CA VAL A 115 4.40 -7.17 -14.35
C VAL A 115 5.44 -6.06 -14.50
N VAL A 116 5.54 -5.15 -13.53
CA VAL A 116 6.41 -3.97 -13.65
C VAL A 116 7.91 -4.28 -13.49
N TYR A 117 8.26 -5.40 -12.88
CA TYR A 117 9.66 -5.84 -12.75
C TYR A 117 10.07 -6.88 -13.80
N ASP A 118 9.16 -7.34 -14.67
CA ASP A 118 9.52 -8.07 -15.89
C ASP A 118 9.99 -7.07 -16.97
N VAL A 119 11.15 -6.44 -16.74
CA VAL A 119 11.64 -5.34 -17.60
C VAL A 119 11.82 -5.78 -19.05
N ALA A 120 12.25 -7.03 -19.28
CA ALA A 120 12.47 -7.56 -20.63
C ALA A 120 11.15 -7.97 -21.33
N GLY A 121 10.18 -8.50 -20.57
CA GLY A 121 8.88 -8.93 -21.06
C GLY A 121 7.74 -7.92 -20.85
N TYR A 122 8.04 -6.70 -20.42
CA TYR A 122 7.07 -5.76 -19.86
C TYR A 122 5.86 -5.52 -20.75
N GLU A 123 6.07 -5.30 -22.05
CA GLU A 123 4.96 -5.04 -22.98
C GLU A 123 3.95 -6.20 -23.01
N LYS A 124 4.44 -7.43 -23.04
CA LYS A 124 3.58 -8.61 -23.04
C LYS A 124 2.92 -8.82 -21.68
N ALA A 125 3.70 -8.68 -20.60
CA ALA A 125 3.18 -8.80 -19.24
C ALA A 125 2.10 -7.75 -18.94
N ARG A 126 2.26 -6.51 -19.44
CA ARG A 126 1.27 -5.43 -19.35
C ARG A 126 0.02 -5.76 -20.14
N GLU A 127 0.15 -6.20 -21.39
CA GLU A 127 -1.00 -6.61 -22.22
C GLU A 127 -1.83 -7.69 -21.52
N ASP A 128 -1.19 -8.75 -21.05
CA ASP A 128 -1.86 -9.88 -20.39
C ASP A 128 -2.52 -9.42 -19.07
N TYR A 129 -1.85 -8.58 -18.30
CA TYR A 129 -2.43 -7.99 -17.08
C TYR A 129 -3.70 -7.19 -17.37
N LEU A 130 -3.66 -6.30 -18.37
CA LEU A 130 -4.80 -5.46 -18.72
C LEU A 130 -5.97 -6.25 -19.29
N LYS A 131 -5.69 -7.36 -19.98
CA LYS A 131 -6.72 -8.28 -20.45
C LYS A 131 -7.49 -8.95 -19.30
N GLU A 132 -6.80 -9.31 -18.23
CA GLU A 132 -7.39 -9.97 -17.05
C GLU A 132 -7.93 -8.98 -16.00
N LEU A 133 -7.51 -7.71 -16.04
CA LEU A 133 -7.82 -6.72 -15.03
C LEU A 133 -9.34 -6.51 -14.84
N PRO A 134 -10.19 -6.41 -15.89
CA PRO A 134 -11.63 -6.23 -15.71
C PRO A 134 -12.27 -7.34 -14.89
N ASP A 135 -11.91 -8.60 -15.11
CA ASP A 135 -12.48 -9.73 -14.37
C ASP A 135 -12.12 -9.66 -12.88
N LYS A 136 -10.88 -9.27 -12.56
CA LYS A 136 -10.42 -9.10 -11.17
C LYS A 136 -11.11 -7.92 -10.48
N LEU A 137 -11.25 -6.80 -11.17
CA LEU A 137 -11.97 -5.64 -10.67
C LEU A 137 -13.46 -5.95 -10.48
N GLN A 138 -14.06 -6.77 -11.35
CA GLN A 138 -15.43 -7.24 -11.16
C GLN A 138 -15.59 -8.05 -9.88
N LEU A 139 -14.63 -8.93 -9.54
CA LEU A 139 -14.64 -9.67 -8.28
C LEU A 139 -14.55 -8.73 -7.06
N LEU A 140 -13.67 -7.72 -7.10
CA LEU A 140 -13.57 -6.71 -6.04
C LEU A 140 -14.84 -5.85 -5.93
N SER A 141 -15.40 -5.44 -7.06
CA SER A 141 -16.65 -4.68 -7.15
C SER A 141 -17.81 -5.47 -6.54
N ASN A 142 -17.94 -6.76 -6.88
CA ASN A 142 -18.94 -7.66 -6.30
C ASN A 142 -18.72 -7.86 -4.80
N PHE A 143 -17.47 -8.01 -4.38
CA PHE A 143 -17.13 -8.20 -2.97
C PHE A 143 -17.48 -6.96 -2.14
N LEU A 144 -17.20 -5.75 -2.64
CA LEU A 144 -17.60 -4.49 -2.01
C LEU A 144 -19.13 -4.37 -1.97
N GLY A 145 -19.80 -4.61 -3.10
CA GLY A 145 -21.24 -4.45 -3.27
C GLY A 145 -21.65 -2.99 -3.02
N ASP A 146 -22.67 -2.80 -2.18
CA ASP A 146 -23.20 -1.48 -1.80
C ASP A 146 -22.53 -0.90 -0.54
N ARG A 147 -21.48 -1.56 -0.01
CA ARG A 147 -20.81 -1.12 1.21
C ARG A 147 -19.93 0.11 0.94
N LYS A 148 -19.85 1.01 1.92
CA LYS A 148 -18.97 2.19 1.82
C LYS A 148 -17.48 1.82 1.94
N PHE A 149 -17.18 0.85 2.78
CA PHE A 149 -15.87 0.29 3.08
C PHE A 149 -15.99 -1.24 3.15
N ILE A 150 -14.87 -1.95 3.29
CA ILE A 150 -14.85 -3.42 3.30
C ILE A 150 -15.84 -4.00 4.31
N LEU A 151 -15.95 -3.43 5.52
CA LEU A 151 -16.90 -3.87 6.56
C LEU A 151 -18.24 -3.09 6.60
N GLY A 152 -18.61 -2.34 5.57
CA GLY A 152 -19.84 -1.55 5.58
C GLY A 152 -19.52 -0.07 5.82
N ASP A 153 -19.96 0.49 6.94
CA ASP A 153 -19.74 1.92 7.26
C ASP A 153 -18.40 2.18 7.97
N LYS A 154 -17.77 1.15 8.54
CA LYS A 154 -16.52 1.25 9.30
C LYS A 154 -15.31 1.09 8.37
N ILE A 155 -14.41 2.07 8.38
CA ILE A 155 -13.09 1.94 7.75
C ILE A 155 -12.17 1.04 8.59
N THR A 156 -11.37 0.24 7.90
CA THR A 156 -10.41 -0.71 8.47
C THR A 156 -9.07 -0.64 7.78
N TYR A 157 -8.06 -1.33 8.31
CA TYR A 157 -6.73 -1.41 7.69
C TYR A 157 -6.76 -1.96 6.25
N VAL A 158 -7.76 -2.79 5.90
CA VAL A 158 -7.89 -3.39 4.56
C VAL A 158 -8.35 -2.36 3.53
N ASP A 159 -9.08 -1.33 3.94
CA ASP A 159 -9.51 -0.25 3.05
C ASP A 159 -8.31 0.55 2.50
N PHE A 160 -7.25 0.70 3.30
CA PHE A 160 -5.99 1.31 2.86
C PHE A 160 -5.24 0.45 1.85
N LEU A 161 -5.36 -0.88 1.93
CA LEU A 161 -4.82 -1.82 0.94
C LEU A 161 -5.61 -1.73 -0.37
N LEU A 162 -6.94 -1.72 -0.29
CA LEU A 162 -7.82 -1.64 -1.45
C LEU A 162 -7.62 -0.32 -2.18
N TYR A 163 -7.62 0.81 -1.47
CA TYR A 163 -7.38 2.12 -2.08
C TYR A 163 -6.04 2.15 -2.82
N ASP A 164 -4.96 1.68 -2.18
CA ASP A 164 -3.63 1.69 -2.79
C ASP A 164 -3.56 0.84 -4.07
N LEU A 165 -4.24 -0.31 -4.09
CA LEU A 165 -4.36 -1.17 -5.29
C LEU A 165 -5.16 -0.50 -6.40
N LEU A 166 -6.32 0.08 -6.09
CA LEU A 166 -7.16 0.76 -7.08
C LEU A 166 -6.47 1.99 -7.65
N ASP A 167 -5.81 2.77 -6.78
CA ASP A 167 -5.07 3.95 -7.20
C ASP A 167 -3.88 3.60 -8.09
N PHE A 168 -3.18 2.50 -7.81
CA PHE A 168 -2.17 2.00 -8.73
C PHE A 168 -2.79 1.71 -10.11
N ASN A 169 -3.90 0.98 -10.16
CA ASN A 169 -4.52 0.60 -11.43
C ASN A 169 -4.99 1.82 -12.21
N ARG A 170 -5.49 2.88 -11.55
CA ARG A 170 -5.78 4.18 -12.20
C ARG A 170 -4.53 4.84 -12.80
N LEU A 171 -3.36 4.70 -12.16
CA LEU A 171 -2.10 5.21 -12.71
C LEU A 171 -1.60 4.33 -13.88
N PHE A 172 -1.78 3.03 -13.78
CA PHE A 172 -1.31 2.06 -14.78
C PHE A 172 -2.16 2.03 -16.05
N GLU A 173 -3.47 2.24 -15.89
CA GLU A 173 -4.48 2.34 -16.94
C GLU A 173 -5.62 3.24 -16.45
N ALA A 174 -5.68 4.47 -16.95
CA ALA A 174 -6.62 5.50 -16.46
C ALA A 174 -8.09 5.08 -16.56
N SER A 175 -8.44 4.31 -17.60
CA SER A 175 -9.79 3.80 -17.86
C SER A 175 -10.17 2.57 -17.02
N SER A 176 -9.25 2.04 -16.21
CA SER A 176 -9.42 0.75 -15.52
C SER A 176 -10.68 0.65 -14.66
N LEU A 177 -11.16 1.76 -14.10
CA LEU A 177 -12.34 1.79 -13.23
C LEU A 177 -13.63 2.27 -13.92
N ASP A 178 -13.61 2.56 -15.23
CA ASP A 178 -14.74 3.22 -15.91
C ASP A 178 -16.04 2.41 -15.83
N ASN A 179 -15.94 1.09 -15.89
CA ASN A 179 -17.06 0.15 -15.80
C ASN A 179 -17.47 -0.20 -14.36
N PHE A 180 -16.79 0.32 -13.34
CA PHE A 180 -16.99 -0.06 -11.94
C PHE A 180 -17.34 1.17 -11.08
N THR A 181 -18.59 1.64 -11.20
CA THR A 181 -19.07 2.84 -10.50
C THR A 181 -18.83 2.79 -9.00
N ASN A 182 -19.12 1.66 -8.34
CA ASN A 182 -18.92 1.53 -6.89
C ASN A 182 -17.44 1.60 -6.46
N LEU A 183 -16.51 1.13 -7.29
CA LEU A 183 -15.06 1.25 -7.03
C LEU A 183 -14.55 2.69 -7.25
N LYS A 184 -15.09 3.42 -8.22
CA LYS A 184 -14.81 4.86 -8.40
C LYS A 184 -15.29 5.65 -7.19
N GLU A 185 -16.56 5.47 -6.82
CA GLU A 185 -17.14 6.10 -5.64
C GLU A 185 -16.42 5.72 -4.35
N TYR A 186 -15.92 4.49 -4.25
CA TYR A 186 -15.06 4.07 -3.13
C TYR A 186 -13.77 4.90 -3.06
N CYS A 187 -13.08 5.10 -4.19
CA CYS A 187 -11.86 5.91 -4.22
C CYS A 187 -12.14 7.35 -3.84
N ASP A 188 -13.18 7.96 -4.40
CA ASP A 188 -13.59 9.34 -4.11
C ASP A 188 -13.93 9.51 -2.63
N ARG A 189 -14.67 8.54 -2.06
CA ARG A 189 -15.03 8.51 -0.64
C ARG A 189 -13.80 8.39 0.26
N PHE A 190 -12.85 7.52 -0.09
CA PHE A 190 -11.62 7.34 0.67
C PHE A 190 -10.76 8.61 0.65
N GLU A 191 -10.60 9.23 -0.52
CA GLU A 191 -9.85 10.48 -0.69
C GLU A 191 -10.49 11.66 0.05
N ALA A 192 -11.83 11.70 0.12
CA ALA A 192 -12.57 12.73 0.82
C ALA A 192 -12.56 12.61 2.36
N LEU A 193 -12.00 11.53 2.93
CA LEU A 193 -11.86 11.41 4.38
C LEU A 193 -10.97 12.55 4.91
N PRO A 194 -11.39 13.34 5.91
CA PRO A 194 -10.67 14.56 6.31
C PRO A 194 -9.18 14.35 6.62
N ALA A 195 -8.82 13.24 7.27
CA ALA A 195 -7.43 12.92 7.58
C ALA A 195 -6.62 12.49 6.34
N ILE A 196 -7.28 11.82 5.38
CA ILE A 196 -6.65 11.40 4.12
C ILE A 196 -6.45 12.61 3.21
N ASP A 197 -7.47 13.44 3.02
CA ASP A 197 -7.40 14.68 2.25
C ASP A 197 -6.29 15.60 2.79
N LYS A 198 -6.24 15.79 4.12
CA LYS A 198 -5.18 16.55 4.80
C LYS A 198 -3.79 15.97 4.51
N TYR A 199 -3.63 14.65 4.58
CA TYR A 199 -2.35 14.00 4.29
C TYR A 199 -1.96 14.14 2.81
N MET A 200 -2.87 13.89 1.88
CA MET A 200 -2.62 14.00 0.44
C MET A 200 -2.25 15.40 -0.01
N LYS A 201 -2.81 16.43 0.64
CA LYS A 201 -2.47 17.85 0.40
C LYS A 201 -1.22 18.32 1.15
N SER A 202 -0.64 17.47 2.00
CA SER A 202 0.58 17.82 2.74
C SER A 202 1.82 17.65 1.86
N GLY A 203 2.90 18.35 2.18
CA GLY A 203 4.21 18.13 1.55
C GLY A 203 4.87 16.78 1.89
N LYS A 204 4.23 15.94 2.73
CA LYS A 204 4.73 14.60 3.09
C LYS A 204 4.22 13.50 2.16
N TYR A 205 3.08 13.73 1.50
CA TYR A 205 2.51 12.77 0.56
C TYR A 205 3.22 12.86 -0.78
N SER A 206 3.46 11.70 -1.37
CA SER A 206 4.00 11.59 -2.71
C SER A 206 3.38 10.39 -3.39
N ARG A 207 2.74 10.62 -4.54
CA ARG A 207 2.06 9.58 -5.32
C ARG A 207 3.05 8.75 -6.16
N LEU A 208 4.18 9.35 -6.55
CA LEU A 208 5.27 8.75 -7.34
C LEU A 208 6.63 8.94 -6.62
N PRO A 209 7.60 8.03 -6.79
CA PRO A 209 7.55 6.84 -7.63
C PRO A 209 6.78 5.71 -6.92
N LEU A 210 6.10 4.87 -7.69
CA LEU A 210 5.37 3.68 -7.21
C LEU A 210 6.34 2.57 -6.81
N PHE A 211 7.42 2.43 -7.58
CA PHE A 211 8.39 1.35 -7.46
C PHE A 211 9.82 1.87 -7.46
N GLY A 212 10.78 0.96 -7.29
CA GLY A 212 12.19 1.29 -7.37
C GLY A 212 12.58 1.68 -8.80
N PRO A 213 13.75 2.29 -8.98
CA PRO A 213 14.21 2.84 -10.27
C PRO A 213 14.35 1.79 -11.37
N MET A 214 14.37 0.49 -11.04
CA MET A 214 14.49 -0.61 -12.01
C MET A 214 13.14 -1.08 -12.57
N ALA A 215 12.02 -0.59 -12.06
CA ALA A 215 10.71 -0.96 -12.59
C ALA A 215 10.48 -0.33 -13.98
N ALA A 216 9.89 -1.09 -14.89
CA ALA A 216 9.53 -0.63 -16.22
C ALA A 216 8.44 0.47 -16.21
N PHE A 217 7.70 0.60 -15.11
CA PHE A 217 6.69 1.63 -14.91
C PHE A 217 6.74 2.19 -13.49
N GLY A 218 6.52 3.49 -13.33
CA GLY A 218 6.38 4.15 -12.03
C GLY A 218 7.66 4.19 -11.19
N GLY A 219 8.84 3.98 -11.77
CA GLY A 219 10.14 4.02 -11.07
C GLY A 219 10.77 5.41 -10.94
N GLN A 220 10.21 6.44 -11.57
CA GLN A 220 10.74 7.81 -11.58
C GLN A 220 9.76 8.80 -10.95
N LYS A 221 10.30 9.89 -10.37
CA LYS A 221 9.53 11.09 -10.04
C LYS A 221 9.41 11.89 -11.35
N GLU A 222 8.20 12.23 -11.76
CA GLU A 222 7.95 13.13 -12.90
C GLU A 222 8.73 14.45 -12.77
#